data_AF-X1D041-F1
#
_entry.id   AF-X1D041-F1
#
_cell.length_a   1.000
_cell.length_b   1.000
_cell.length_c   1.000
_cell.angle_alpha   90.00
_cell.angle_beta   90.00
_cell.angle_gamma   90.00
#
_symmetry.space_group_name_H-M   'P 1'
#
loop_
_entity.id
_entity.type
_entity.pdbx_description
1 polymer ?
#
loop_
_entity_poly.entity_id
_entity_poly.type
_entity_poly.pdbx_seq_one_letter_code
_entity_poly.pdbx_strand_id
1 'polypeptide(L)'
;FKENKKIMRFHLRELESIYGLGQDPMANLNQRDKERRMWQQWDGFRRSGNAGVPFLLSNLGYGILLNTSWPARFAIGKAEAAERGLGDAWAPAPWPWESSGENDPDAMAIILDEGDMDLFIICRDSFDKILRGYCELTGYAPMPPKWALGFMQCKNRYRSQEELLWIASQYRKRKIPCDVLIIDWL
;
A
#
# COMPACT_ATOMS: atom_id res chain seq x y z
N PHE A 1 14.55 -19.34 12.60
CA PHE A 1 13.40 -18.77 11.87
C PHE A 1 13.56 -18.88 10.35
N LYS A 2 13.77 -20.09 9.78
CA LYS A 2 14.01 -20.26 8.33
C LYS A 2 13.22 -21.39 7.63
N GLU A 3 12.50 -22.27 8.34
CA GLU A 3 12.04 -23.54 7.73
C GLU A 3 10.72 -23.51 6.94
N ASN A 4 9.91 -22.42 6.97
CA ASN A 4 8.58 -22.41 6.34
C ASN A 4 8.33 -21.34 5.25
N LYS A 5 9.37 -20.62 4.81
CA LYS A 5 9.18 -19.59 3.77
C LYS A 5 8.83 -20.22 2.43
N LYS A 6 7.79 -19.72 1.77
CA LYS A 6 7.40 -20.08 0.41
C LYS A 6 7.85 -18.99 -0.54
N ILE A 7 8.54 -19.36 -1.62
CA ILE A 7 9.08 -18.42 -2.61
C ILE A 7 8.55 -18.82 -3.98
N MET A 8 7.87 -17.89 -4.64
CA MET A 8 7.49 -18.01 -6.05
C MET A 8 8.32 -17.03 -6.88
N ARG A 9 8.96 -17.51 -7.94
CA ARG A 9 9.76 -16.69 -8.85
C ARG A 9 9.13 -16.62 -10.22
N PHE A 10 9.19 -15.43 -10.81
CA PHE A 10 8.77 -15.13 -12.16
C PHE A 10 9.94 -14.51 -12.92
N HIS A 11 10.12 -14.87 -14.18
CA HIS A 11 11.12 -14.24 -15.03
C HIS A 11 10.70 -12.81 -15.36
N LEU A 12 11.60 -11.84 -15.15
CA LEU A 12 11.39 -10.43 -15.41
C LEU A 12 12.02 -10.04 -16.75
N ARG A 13 11.25 -9.48 -17.70
CA ARG A 13 11.82 -9.07 -19.00
C ARG A 13 12.61 -7.77 -18.87
N GLU A 14 13.56 -7.53 -19.77
CA GLU A 14 14.47 -6.38 -19.73
C GLU A 14 13.76 -5.01 -19.60
N LEU A 15 12.66 -4.79 -20.35
CA LEU A 15 11.90 -3.53 -20.35
C LEU A 15 10.60 -3.60 -19.54
N GLU A 16 10.44 -4.65 -18.75
CA GLU A 16 9.27 -4.81 -17.89
C GLU A 16 9.29 -3.83 -16.73
N SER A 17 8.17 -3.13 -16.55
CA SER A 17 7.96 -2.20 -15.45
C SER A 17 6.84 -2.74 -14.57
N ILE A 18 7.08 -2.72 -13.26
CA ILE A 18 6.16 -3.24 -12.25
C ILE A 18 5.59 -2.07 -11.47
N TYR A 19 4.28 -2.08 -11.21
CA TYR A 19 3.55 -1.03 -10.52
C TYR A 19 2.66 -1.61 -9.42
N GLY A 20 2.06 -0.76 -8.59
CA GLY A 20 1.17 -1.16 -7.51
C GLY A 20 1.91 -1.34 -6.19
N LEU A 21 1.63 -2.45 -5.50
CA LEU A 21 2.16 -2.79 -4.17
C LEU A 21 1.69 -1.88 -3.03
N GLY A 22 0.62 -1.12 -3.26
CA GLY A 22 0.04 -0.19 -2.30
C GLY A 22 0.76 1.16 -2.29
N GLN A 23 0.81 1.78 -1.11
CA GLN A 23 1.42 3.09 -0.93
C GLN A 23 2.95 2.99 -0.93
N ASP A 24 3.61 3.74 -1.81
CA ASP A 24 5.04 4.05 -1.69
C ASP A 24 5.24 5.50 -1.18
N PRO A 25 5.80 5.72 0.03
CA PRO A 25 6.10 7.04 0.54
C PRO A 25 7.03 7.86 -0.34
N MET A 26 7.90 7.21 -1.12
CA MET A 26 8.85 7.88 -2.02
C MET A 26 8.28 8.15 -3.41
N ALA A 27 7.02 7.81 -3.66
CA ALA A 27 6.34 8.00 -4.93
C ALA A 27 7.10 7.40 -6.13
N ASN A 28 7.88 6.33 -5.93
CA ASN A 28 8.39 5.55 -7.05
C ASN A 28 7.19 4.84 -7.66
N LEU A 29 6.87 5.17 -8.91
CA LEU A 29 5.77 4.52 -9.61
C LEU A 29 6.20 3.13 -10.09
N ASN A 30 7.37 3.04 -10.75
CA ASN A 30 7.98 1.78 -11.13
C ASN A 30 8.70 1.15 -9.93
N GLN A 31 8.32 -0.08 -9.61
CA GLN A 31 8.81 -0.90 -8.50
C GLN A 31 9.95 -1.83 -8.89
N ARG A 32 10.39 -1.80 -10.15
CA ARG A 32 11.59 -2.52 -10.58
C ARG A 32 12.80 -2.12 -9.73
N ASP A 33 13.62 -3.10 -9.38
CA ASP A 33 14.83 -2.96 -8.55
C ASP A 33 14.54 -2.52 -7.11
N LYS A 34 13.32 -2.77 -6.62
CA LYS A 34 12.91 -2.50 -5.25
C LYS A 34 12.40 -3.76 -4.57
N GLU A 35 12.71 -3.90 -3.29
CA GLU A 35 12.01 -4.81 -2.40
C GLU A 35 10.88 -4.07 -1.69
N ARG A 36 9.64 -4.53 -1.87
CA ARG A 36 8.47 -4.06 -1.12
C ARG A 36 8.03 -5.06 -0.10
N ARG A 37 7.73 -4.56 1.10
CA ARG A 37 7.32 -5.37 2.24
C ARG A 37 5.85 -5.14 2.53
N MET A 38 5.10 -6.23 2.60
CA MET A 38 3.69 -6.24 2.92
C MET A 38 3.55 -6.44 4.42
N TRP A 39 3.68 -5.33 5.15
CA TRP A 39 3.44 -5.28 6.58
C TRP A 39 2.99 -3.86 6.94
N GLN A 40 1.83 -3.74 7.57
CA GLN A 40 1.34 -2.44 8.00
C GLN A 40 2.05 -2.07 9.30
N GLN A 41 2.96 -1.11 9.21
CA GLN A 41 3.69 -0.57 10.35
C GLN A 41 3.50 0.95 10.36
N TRP A 42 3.20 1.49 11.54
CA TRP A 42 3.31 2.92 11.75
C TRP A 42 4.78 3.28 11.83
N ASP A 43 5.22 4.27 11.03
CA ASP A 43 6.59 4.78 10.92
C ASP A 43 7.45 4.29 9.73
N GLY A 44 6.92 3.42 8.85
CA GLY A 44 7.66 2.87 7.70
C GLY A 44 8.13 3.91 6.66
N PHE A 45 7.72 5.17 6.85
CA PHE A 45 7.77 6.42 6.05
C PHE A 45 8.93 6.71 5.10
N ARG A 46 9.97 5.89 4.98
CA ARG A 46 11.08 6.16 4.05
C ARG A 46 11.09 5.27 2.84
N ARG A 47 10.89 3.96 2.94
CA ARG A 47 10.92 3.09 1.74
C ARG A 47 9.98 1.89 1.83
N SER A 48 9.22 1.75 2.92
CA SER A 48 8.14 0.76 3.06
C SER A 48 6.90 1.49 3.56
N GLY A 49 5.88 1.62 2.71
CA GLY A 49 4.66 2.34 3.11
C GLY A 49 3.91 1.68 4.26
N ASN A 50 2.97 2.42 4.83
CA ASN A 50 2.11 1.96 5.93
C ASN A 50 0.78 1.39 5.42
N ALA A 51 0.62 1.30 4.10
CA ALA A 51 -0.55 0.79 3.39
C ALA A 51 -0.11 -0.10 2.22
N GLY A 52 0.61 -1.18 2.53
CA GLY A 52 0.99 -2.19 1.54
C GLY A 52 -0.24 -2.94 1.05
N VAL A 53 -0.33 -3.15 -0.27
CA VAL A 53 -1.36 -3.98 -0.89
C VAL A 53 -0.62 -5.04 -1.71
N PRO A 54 -0.78 -6.34 -1.45
CA PRO A 54 -0.02 -7.41 -2.11
C PRO A 54 -0.50 -7.68 -3.54
N PHE A 55 -0.65 -6.62 -4.33
CA PHE A 55 -1.11 -6.63 -5.70
C PHE A 55 -0.18 -5.79 -6.57
N LEU A 56 0.35 -6.39 -7.63
CA LEU A 56 1.19 -5.72 -8.61
C LEU A 56 0.59 -5.76 -10.01
N LEU A 57 1.09 -4.86 -10.85
CA LEU A 57 0.73 -4.71 -12.25
C LEU A 57 2.01 -4.68 -13.09
N SER A 58 2.03 -5.39 -14.21
CA SER A 58 3.11 -5.33 -15.20
C SER A 58 2.64 -4.63 -16.47
N ASN A 59 3.50 -3.78 -17.06
CA ASN A 59 3.25 -3.18 -18.37
C ASN A 59 3.11 -4.21 -19.51
N LEU A 60 3.42 -5.49 -19.25
CA LEU A 60 3.24 -6.58 -20.21
C LEU A 60 1.82 -7.19 -20.21
N GLY A 61 0.88 -6.63 -19.46
CA GLY A 61 -0.53 -7.04 -19.52
C GLY A 61 -0.91 -8.15 -18.53
N TYR A 62 -0.28 -8.17 -17.36
CA TYR A 62 -0.74 -9.00 -16.26
C TYR A 62 -0.65 -8.30 -14.91
N GLY A 63 -1.43 -8.76 -13.95
CA GLY A 63 -1.30 -8.42 -12.54
C GLY A 63 -1.23 -9.68 -11.68
N ILE A 64 -0.62 -9.56 -10.51
CA ILE A 64 -0.51 -10.67 -9.55
C ILE A 64 -0.99 -10.19 -8.20
N LEU A 65 -2.01 -10.87 -7.65
CA LEU A 65 -2.49 -10.69 -6.28
C LEU A 65 -2.04 -11.89 -5.45
N LEU A 66 -1.31 -11.62 -4.37
CA LEU A 66 -1.09 -12.57 -3.29
C LEU A 66 -2.17 -12.35 -2.21
N ASN A 67 -3.12 -13.27 -2.11
CA ASN A 67 -4.22 -13.20 -1.16
C ASN A 67 -3.77 -13.74 0.21
N THR A 68 -3.18 -12.86 1.02
CA THR A 68 -2.67 -13.24 2.35
C THR A 68 -2.73 -12.08 3.33
N SER A 69 -2.83 -12.41 4.61
CA SER A 69 -2.56 -11.50 5.73
C SER A 69 -1.20 -11.75 6.38
N TRP A 70 -0.48 -12.79 5.96
CA TRP A 70 0.84 -13.11 6.49
C TRP A 70 1.90 -12.14 5.96
N PRO A 71 2.99 -11.94 6.71
CA PRO A 71 4.09 -11.11 6.26
C PRO A 71 4.63 -11.62 4.91
N ALA A 72 4.66 -10.74 3.93
CA ALA A 72 5.14 -11.05 2.59
C ALA A 72 6.09 -9.97 2.05
N ARG A 73 6.92 -10.36 1.09
CA ARG A 73 7.89 -9.47 0.43
C ARG A 73 7.86 -9.71 -1.08
N PHE A 74 8.00 -8.63 -1.82
CA PHE A 74 8.11 -8.61 -3.27
C PHE A 74 9.49 -8.06 -3.61
N ALA A 75 10.42 -8.94 -3.99
CA ALA A 75 11.75 -8.57 -4.44
C ALA A 75 11.76 -8.58 -5.97
N ILE A 76 11.98 -7.42 -6.60
CA ILE A 76 11.85 -7.26 -8.04
C ILE A 76 13.20 -6.87 -8.63
N GLY A 77 13.76 -7.70 -9.51
CA GLY A 77 15.05 -7.46 -10.16
C GLY A 77 16.18 -7.30 -9.16
N LYS A 78 16.96 -6.23 -9.30
CA LYS A 78 18.04 -5.85 -8.36
C LYS A 78 17.43 -5.26 -7.09
N ALA A 79 16.67 -6.07 -6.35
CA ALA A 79 15.80 -5.63 -5.28
C ALA A 79 16.57 -4.95 -4.14
N GLU A 80 16.53 -3.63 -4.09
CA GLU A 80 17.06 -2.86 -2.97
C GLU A 80 16.05 -2.87 -1.82
N ALA A 81 16.50 -3.27 -0.63
CA ALA A 81 15.67 -3.26 0.57
C ALA A 81 15.21 -1.84 0.93
N ALA A 82 13.97 -1.75 1.39
CA ALA A 82 13.47 -0.54 2.02
C ALA A 82 14.30 -0.16 3.25
N GLU A 83 14.64 1.13 3.38
CA GLU A 83 15.15 1.71 4.62
C GLU A 83 14.18 1.50 5.77
N ARG A 84 14.74 1.16 6.93
CA ARG A 84 14.03 1.12 8.20
C ARG A 84 13.59 2.52 8.63
N GLY A 85 12.35 2.64 9.10
CA GLY A 85 11.88 3.83 9.82
C GLY A 85 12.65 4.06 11.14
N LEU A 86 12.80 5.33 11.54
CA LEU A 86 13.52 5.71 12.77
C LEU A 86 12.57 5.96 13.96
N GLY A 87 11.29 5.57 13.88
CA GLY A 87 10.29 5.84 14.91
C GLY A 87 10.10 4.71 15.92
N ASP A 88 9.22 4.96 16.89
CA ASP A 88 8.67 3.92 17.75
C ASP A 88 7.74 3.05 16.91
N ALA A 89 8.16 1.80 16.68
CA ALA A 89 7.40 0.87 15.85
C ALA A 89 6.15 0.37 16.58
N TRP A 90 4.99 0.89 16.22
CA TRP A 90 3.72 0.23 16.54
C TRP A 90 3.50 -0.86 15.49
N ALA A 91 3.34 -2.12 15.94
CA ALA A 91 3.38 -3.33 15.11
C ALA A 91 4.73 -3.52 14.37
N PRO A 92 5.83 -3.82 15.09
CA PRO A 92 7.14 -3.96 14.48
C PRO A 92 7.13 -5.04 13.41
N ALA A 93 7.80 -4.76 12.28
CA ALA A 93 8.00 -5.76 11.24
C ALA A 93 8.63 -7.05 11.80
N PRO A 94 8.18 -8.24 11.37
CA PRO A 94 8.70 -9.52 11.86
C PRO A 94 10.08 -9.87 11.28
N TRP A 95 10.71 -8.95 10.56
CA TRP A 95 11.97 -9.17 9.85
C TRP A 95 13.06 -8.21 10.33
N PRO A 96 14.33 -8.63 10.22
CA PRO A 96 15.42 -7.66 10.14
C PRO A 96 15.22 -6.76 8.90
N TRP A 97 15.68 -5.51 9.01
CA TRP A 97 15.63 -4.54 7.91
C TRP A 97 16.82 -4.68 6.95
N GLU A 98 17.11 -5.92 6.60
CA GLU A 98 18.14 -6.33 5.63
C GLU A 98 17.45 -6.89 4.38
N SER A 99 18.13 -6.95 3.24
CA SER A 99 17.60 -7.60 2.03
C SER A 99 17.04 -9.00 2.34
N SER A 100 15.95 -9.37 1.67
CA SER A 100 15.39 -10.71 1.71
C SER A 100 16.35 -11.80 1.25
N GLY A 101 17.44 -11.43 0.59
CA GLY A 101 18.41 -12.34 -0.03
C GLY A 101 18.05 -12.72 -1.46
N GLU A 102 16.89 -12.30 -1.97
CA GLU A 102 16.54 -12.40 -3.38
C GLU A 102 17.14 -11.23 -4.16
N ASN A 103 18.05 -11.54 -5.08
CA ASN A 103 18.86 -10.54 -5.80
C ASN A 103 19.06 -10.85 -7.28
N ASP A 104 18.29 -11.79 -7.84
CA ASP A 104 18.35 -12.12 -9.26
C ASP A 104 17.81 -10.93 -10.10
N PRO A 105 18.67 -10.24 -10.89
CA PRO A 105 18.28 -9.05 -11.64
C PRO A 105 17.22 -9.34 -12.72
N ASP A 106 17.10 -10.60 -13.13
CA ASP A 106 16.22 -11.05 -14.20
C ASP A 106 14.99 -11.80 -13.66
N ALA A 107 14.73 -11.70 -12.36
CA ALA A 107 13.57 -12.31 -11.73
C ALA A 107 12.82 -11.35 -10.80
N MET A 108 11.55 -11.66 -10.59
CA MET A 108 10.75 -11.16 -9.49
C MET A 108 10.40 -12.32 -8.57
N ALA A 109 10.66 -12.16 -7.28
CA ALA A 109 10.33 -13.13 -6.25
C ALA A 109 9.23 -12.59 -5.32
N ILE A 110 8.19 -13.40 -5.13
CA ILE A 110 7.19 -13.23 -4.07
C ILE A 110 7.55 -14.20 -2.95
N ILE A 111 7.86 -13.64 -1.79
CA ILE A 111 8.29 -14.38 -0.60
C ILE A 111 7.19 -14.26 0.44
N LEU A 112 6.63 -15.40 0.83
CA LEU A 112 5.64 -15.52 1.88
C LEU A 112 6.28 -16.22 3.07
N ASP A 113 6.23 -15.60 4.25
CA ASP A 113 6.98 -16.11 5.39
C ASP A 113 6.31 -17.33 6.04
N GLU A 114 4.99 -17.31 6.10
CA GLU A 114 4.15 -18.34 6.71
C GLU A 114 2.78 -18.40 6.00
N GLY A 115 2.00 -19.44 6.30
CA GLY A 115 0.70 -19.66 5.67
C GLY A 115 0.81 -20.17 4.24
N ASP A 116 -0.33 -20.29 3.57
CA ASP A 116 -0.42 -20.83 2.21
C ASP A 116 -0.34 -19.75 1.14
N MET A 117 0.30 -20.09 0.03
CA MET A 117 0.50 -19.19 -1.09
C MET A 117 -0.70 -19.26 -2.03
N ASP A 118 -1.67 -18.39 -1.79
CA ASP A 118 -2.85 -18.19 -2.63
C ASP A 118 -2.59 -17.03 -3.61
N LEU A 119 -2.29 -17.36 -4.87
CA LEU A 119 -1.88 -16.43 -5.92
C LEU A 119 -2.89 -16.39 -7.06
N PHE A 120 -3.38 -15.19 -7.37
CA PHE A 120 -4.23 -14.91 -8.52
C PHE A 120 -3.43 -14.17 -9.59
N ILE A 121 -3.39 -14.72 -10.80
CA ILE A 121 -2.77 -14.07 -11.96
C ILE A 121 -3.87 -13.56 -12.89
N ILE A 122 -3.87 -12.25 -13.14
CA ILE A 122 -4.89 -11.56 -13.94
C ILE A 122 -4.24 -11.10 -15.24
N CYS A 123 -4.46 -11.83 -16.33
CA CYS A 123 -3.94 -11.46 -17.66
C CYS A 123 -5.00 -10.69 -18.44
N ARG A 124 -4.71 -9.43 -18.82
CA ARG A 124 -5.59 -8.54 -19.60
C ARG A 124 -4.74 -7.57 -20.44
N ASP A 125 -5.33 -7.04 -21.49
CA ASP A 125 -4.68 -6.16 -22.49
C ASP A 125 -4.50 -4.70 -22.05
N SER A 126 -4.94 -4.29 -20.84
CA SER A 126 -4.68 -2.93 -20.30
C SER A 126 -4.74 -2.89 -18.78
N PHE A 127 -4.08 -1.90 -18.16
CA PHE A 127 -4.11 -1.70 -16.70
C PHE A 127 -5.52 -1.55 -16.14
N ASP A 128 -6.40 -0.79 -16.81
CA ASP A 128 -7.80 -0.63 -16.38
C ASP A 128 -8.52 -1.97 -16.31
N LYS A 129 -8.27 -2.87 -17.26
CA LYS A 129 -8.88 -4.21 -17.27
C LYS A 129 -8.26 -5.13 -16.23
N ILE A 130 -6.95 -5.01 -15.97
CA ILE A 130 -6.30 -5.75 -14.87
C ILE A 130 -6.88 -5.30 -13.53
N LEU A 131 -7.03 -3.99 -13.31
CA LEU A 131 -7.65 -3.41 -12.11
C LEU A 131 -9.11 -3.85 -11.95
N ARG A 132 -9.88 -3.92 -13.04
CA ARG A 132 -11.24 -4.51 -13.01
C ARG A 132 -11.20 -5.97 -12.55
N GLY A 133 -10.29 -6.78 -13.07
CA GLY A 133 -10.11 -8.16 -12.62
C GLY A 133 -9.74 -8.27 -11.14
N TYR A 134 -8.92 -7.34 -10.63
CA TYR A 134 -8.63 -7.25 -9.20
C TYR A 134 -9.88 -6.91 -8.38
N CYS A 135 -10.71 -5.97 -8.84
CA CYS A 135 -11.99 -5.63 -8.19
C CYS A 135 -13.06 -6.73 -8.32
N GLU A 136 -13.05 -7.53 -9.38
CA GLU A 136 -13.91 -8.72 -9.52
C GLU A 136 -13.61 -9.75 -8.42
N LEU A 137 -12.35 -9.83 -7.97
CA LEU A 137 -11.92 -10.72 -6.88
C LEU A 137 -12.09 -10.10 -5.49
N THR A 138 -11.80 -8.80 -5.33
CA THR A 138 -11.68 -8.15 -4.02
C THR A 138 -12.83 -7.21 -3.66
N GLY A 139 -13.72 -6.94 -4.62
CA GLY A 139 -14.81 -5.99 -4.49
C GLY A 139 -14.49 -4.63 -5.13
N TYR A 140 -15.53 -3.99 -5.65
CA TYR A 140 -15.46 -2.62 -6.15
C TYR A 140 -15.59 -1.62 -4.99
N ALA A 141 -14.87 -0.50 -5.10
CA ALA A 141 -15.06 0.61 -4.18
C ALA A 141 -16.50 1.12 -4.27
N PRO A 142 -17.22 1.28 -3.13
CA PRO A 142 -18.57 1.80 -3.15
C PRO A 142 -18.57 3.28 -3.56
N MET A 143 -19.67 3.74 -4.16
CA MET A 143 -19.87 5.17 -4.42
C MET A 143 -19.98 5.92 -3.09
N PRO A 144 -19.07 6.86 -2.77
CA PRO A 144 -19.16 7.62 -1.53
C PRO A 144 -20.38 8.55 -1.55
N PRO A 145 -20.95 8.90 -0.39
CA PRO A 145 -21.99 9.90 -0.32
C PRO A 145 -21.44 11.27 -0.76
N LYS A 146 -22.30 12.11 -1.35
CA LYS A 146 -21.88 13.41 -1.92
C LYS A 146 -21.09 14.30 -0.95
N TRP A 147 -21.48 14.33 0.33
CA TRP A 147 -20.81 15.14 1.35
C TRP A 147 -19.35 14.73 1.58
N ALA A 148 -18.99 13.47 1.29
CA ALA A 148 -17.63 12.96 1.45
C ALA A 148 -16.67 13.45 0.34
N LEU A 149 -17.21 14.07 -0.72
CA LEU A 149 -16.42 14.72 -1.77
C LEU A 149 -16.28 16.24 -1.52
N GLY A 150 -16.85 16.73 -0.42
CA GLY A 150 -16.81 18.13 -0.01
C GLY A 150 -15.56 18.51 0.79
N PHE A 151 -15.44 19.78 1.14
CA PHE A 151 -14.36 20.26 1.98
C PHE A 151 -14.52 19.74 3.42
N MET A 152 -13.46 19.10 3.94
CA MET A 152 -13.40 18.58 5.31
C MET A 152 -12.41 19.38 6.13
N GLN A 153 -12.89 19.98 7.22
CA GLN A 153 -12.04 20.70 8.16
C GLN A 153 -11.62 19.79 9.31
N CYS A 154 -10.32 19.67 9.54
CA CYS A 154 -9.72 18.82 10.59
C CYS A 154 -8.74 19.63 11.45
N LYS A 155 -8.60 19.27 12.73
CA LYS A 155 -7.61 19.81 13.66
C LYS A 155 -7.29 18.77 14.72
N ASN A 156 -6.01 18.60 15.05
CA ASN A 156 -5.55 17.89 16.26
C ASN A 156 -5.21 18.92 17.37
N ARG A 157 -6.08 19.25 18.31
CA ARG A 157 -7.49 18.85 18.46
C ARG A 157 -8.40 20.06 18.70
N TYR A 158 -9.70 19.87 18.48
CA TYR A 158 -10.73 20.74 19.04
C TYR A 158 -10.88 20.42 20.54
N ARG A 159 -10.73 21.43 21.40
CA ARG A 159 -10.65 21.25 22.86
C ARG A 159 -12.01 21.19 23.54
N SER A 160 -13.05 21.71 22.92
CA SER A 160 -14.40 21.69 23.46
C SER A 160 -15.46 21.73 22.37
N GLN A 161 -16.70 21.41 22.74
CA GLN A 161 -17.85 21.52 21.86
C GLN A 161 -18.10 22.98 21.44
N GLU A 162 -17.89 23.95 22.34
CA GLU A 162 -18.06 25.37 22.06
C GLU A 162 -17.08 25.84 20.97
N GLU A 163 -15.81 25.41 21.03
CA GLU A 163 -14.85 25.69 19.96
C GLU A 163 -15.33 25.12 18.62
N LEU A 164 -15.74 23.85 18.61
CA LEU A 164 -16.19 23.16 17.40
C LEU A 164 -17.39 23.88 16.75
N LEU A 165 -18.41 24.21 17.54
CA LEU A 165 -19.61 24.92 17.09
C LEU A 165 -19.28 26.35 16.64
N TRP A 166 -18.38 27.03 17.35
CA TRP A 166 -17.91 28.35 16.95
C TRP A 166 -17.24 28.30 15.57
N ILE A 167 -16.34 27.34 15.32
CA ILE A 167 -15.68 27.15 14.02
C ILE A 167 -16.70 26.87 12.92
N ALA A 168 -17.65 25.96 13.16
CA ALA A 168 -18.74 25.68 12.21
C ALA A 168 -19.50 26.96 11.84
N SER A 169 -19.81 27.81 12.82
CA SER A 169 -20.48 29.09 12.60
C SER A 169 -19.63 30.05 11.77
N GLN A 170 -18.31 30.05 11.94
CA GLN A 170 -17.39 30.93 11.21
C GLN A 170 -17.33 30.58 9.72
N TYR A 171 -17.34 29.29 9.37
CA TYR A 171 -17.44 28.81 7.99
C TYR A 171 -18.72 29.31 7.32
N ARG A 172 -19.86 29.15 7.98
CA ARG A 172 -21.16 29.61 7.48
C ARG A 172 -21.21 31.14 7.31
N LYS A 173 -20.75 31.90 8.31
CA LYS A 173 -20.70 33.37 8.26
C LYS A 173 -19.84 33.89 7.11
N ARG A 174 -18.72 33.24 6.83
CA ARG A 174 -17.80 33.61 5.72
C ARG A 174 -18.20 33.03 4.37
N LYS A 175 -19.28 32.24 4.30
CA LYS A 175 -19.74 31.55 3.09
C LYS A 175 -18.66 30.66 2.47
N ILE A 176 -17.84 30.02 3.31
CA ILE A 176 -16.86 29.02 2.89
C ILE A 176 -17.54 27.64 2.96
N PRO A 177 -17.60 26.87 1.85
CA PRO A 177 -18.14 25.52 1.86
C PRO A 177 -17.39 24.62 2.85
N CYS A 178 -18.13 23.86 3.65
CA CYS A 178 -17.59 22.88 4.59
C CYS A 178 -18.68 21.85 4.88
N ASP A 179 -18.40 20.60 4.50
CA ASP A 179 -19.33 19.48 4.59
C ASP A 179 -19.07 18.61 5.82
N VAL A 180 -17.81 18.53 6.27
CA VAL A 180 -17.40 17.68 7.41
C VAL A 180 -16.48 18.44 8.36
N LEU A 181 -16.69 18.23 9.66
CA LEU A 181 -15.72 18.56 10.72
C LEU A 181 -15.21 17.26 11.34
N ILE A 182 -13.89 17.05 11.29
CA ILE A 182 -13.25 15.84 11.83
C ILE A 182 -12.85 16.08 13.29
N ILE A 183 -13.40 15.30 14.21
CA ILE A 183 -13.01 15.29 15.63
C ILE A 183 -11.97 14.19 15.80
N ASP A 184 -10.77 14.56 16.25
CA ASP A 184 -9.62 13.66 16.39
C ASP A 184 -9.75 12.77 17.65
N TRP A 185 -9.25 13.22 18.81
CA TRP A 185 -9.38 12.53 20.10
C TRP A 185 -9.91 13.45 21.22
N LEU A 186 -10.76 12.90 22.09
CA LEU A 186 -11.41 13.56 23.23
C LEU A 186 -10.62 13.39 24.53
#